data_AF-A0A960U8Z0-F1
#
_entry.id   AF-A0A960U8Z0-F1
#
_cell.length_a   1.000
_cell.length_b   1.000
_cell.length_c   1.000
_cell.angle_alpha   90.00
_cell.angle_beta   90.00
_cell.angle_gamma   90.00
#
_symmetry.space_group_name_H-M   'P 1'
#
loop_
_entity.id
_entity.type
_entity.pdbx_description
1 polymer ?
#
loop_
_entity_poly.entity_id
_entity_poly.type
_entity_poly.pdbx_seq_one_letter_code
_entity_poly.pdbx_strand_id
1 'polypeptide(L)'
;SGSLDGYSLTMDFPLNEDNQASLTQLTKDFTELLLFNKGKVYLAEDTSLESKTVREMFGEEDIQTLKQLKNFCDPENLIQSDLYRRIFSDLLKF
;
A
#
# COMPACT_ATOMS: atom_id res chain seq x y z
N SER A 1 -2.04 2.74 15.45
CA SER A 1 -2.48 4.15 15.46
C SER A 1 -1.37 5.05 14.92
N GLY A 2 -1.23 5.15 13.59
CA GLY A 2 -0.32 6.11 12.95
C GLY A 2 -1.11 7.35 12.57
N SER A 3 -0.99 8.45 13.32
CA SER A 3 -1.72 9.68 13.01
C SER A 3 -0.85 10.59 12.14
N LEU A 4 -1.26 10.74 10.88
CA LEU A 4 -1.17 12.04 10.22
C LEU A 4 -2.24 12.95 10.86
N ASP A 5 -2.13 14.27 10.75
CA ASP A 5 -3.24 15.16 11.11
C ASP A 5 -4.46 14.78 10.27
N GLY A 6 -5.50 14.20 10.89
CA GLY A 6 -6.66 13.67 10.17
C GLY A 6 -7.46 12.63 10.95
N TYR A 7 -8.39 11.98 10.26
CA TYR A 7 -9.24 10.92 10.80
C TYR A 7 -8.72 9.56 10.36
N SER A 8 -8.66 8.60 11.28
CA SER A 8 -8.39 7.20 11.00
C SER A 8 -9.64 6.36 11.21
N LEU A 9 -9.92 5.44 10.29
CA LEU A 9 -11.02 4.49 10.38
C LEU A 9 -10.48 3.08 10.12
N THR A 10 -10.84 2.14 10.99
CA THR A 10 -10.59 0.71 10.82
C THR A 10 -11.93 0.01 10.84
N MET A 11 -12.14 -0.96 9.94
CA MET A 11 -13.39 -1.70 9.81
C MET A 11 -13.10 -3.18 9.64
N ASP A 12 -13.78 -4.02 10.42
CA ASP A 12 -13.68 -5.48 10.35
C ASP A 12 -14.94 -6.06 9.71
N PHE A 13 -14.78 -6.78 8.61
CA PHE A 13 -15.88 -7.44 7.90
C PHE A 13 -15.72 -8.97 7.98
N PRO A 14 -16.76 -9.71 8.39
CA PRO A 14 -16.74 -11.17 8.31
C PRO A 14 -16.77 -11.60 6.83
N LEU A 15 -15.82 -12.43 6.41
CA LEU A 15 -15.70 -12.92 5.03
C LEU A 15 -16.37 -14.29 4.88
N ASN A 16 -17.21 -14.44 3.86
CA ASN A 16 -17.74 -15.72 3.40
C ASN A 16 -17.82 -15.73 1.86
N GLU A 17 -18.14 -16.89 1.28
CA GLU A 17 -18.18 -17.07 -0.18
C GLU A 17 -19.20 -16.12 -0.85
N ASP A 18 -20.33 -15.87 -0.19
CA ASP A 18 -21.41 -15.03 -0.73
C ASP A 18 -21.06 -13.54 -0.78
N ASN A 19 -20.22 -13.06 0.15
CA ASN A 19 -19.90 -11.64 0.28
C ASN A 19 -18.50 -11.25 -0.20
N GLN A 20 -17.64 -12.22 -0.54
CA GLN A 20 -16.25 -11.98 -0.94
C GLN A 20 -16.14 -11.00 -2.12
N ALA A 21 -16.95 -11.19 -3.16
CA ALA A 21 -16.92 -10.33 -4.34
C ALA A 21 -17.33 -8.89 -3.99
N SER A 22 -18.39 -8.74 -3.19
CA SER A 22 -18.88 -7.43 -2.76
C SER A 22 -17.90 -6.71 -1.84
N LEU A 23 -17.26 -7.42 -0.90
CA LEU A 23 -16.22 -6.85 -0.03
C LEU A 23 -14.98 -6.46 -0.82
N THR A 24 -14.59 -7.26 -1.83
CA THR A 24 -13.48 -6.91 -2.72
C THR A 24 -13.78 -5.66 -3.55
N GLN A 25 -15.02 -5.46 -3.99
CA GLN A 25 -15.40 -4.23 -4.69
C GLN A 25 -15.41 -3.05 -3.73
N LEU A 26 -15.97 -3.22 -2.53
CA LEU A 26 -16.01 -2.18 -1.51
C LEU A 26 -14.61 -1.66 -1.15
N THR A 27 -13.62 -2.53 -0.98
CA THR A 27 -12.25 -2.12 -0.67
C THR A 27 -11.60 -1.34 -1.81
N LYS A 28 -11.90 -1.69 -3.07
CA LYS A 28 -11.47 -0.91 -4.24
C LYS A 28 -12.10 0.48 -4.26
N ASP A 29 -13.41 0.57 -4.03
CA ASP A 29 -14.14 1.85 -4.01
C ASP A 29 -13.60 2.77 -2.90
N PHE A 30 -13.32 2.22 -1.71
CA PHE A 30 -12.66 2.97 -0.63
C PHE A 30 -11.26 3.43 -1.01
N THR A 31 -10.48 2.58 -1.67
CA THR A 31 -9.13 2.91 -2.12
C THR A 31 -9.16 4.10 -3.10
N GLU A 32 -10.07 4.08 -4.07
CA GLU A 32 -10.26 5.18 -5.03
C GLU A 32 -10.68 6.48 -4.32
N LEU A 33 -11.62 6.40 -3.37
CA LEU A 33 -12.06 7.55 -2.58
C LEU A 33 -10.92 8.15 -1.75
N LEU A 34 -10.10 7.30 -1.13
CA LEU A 34 -8.94 7.74 -0.35
C LEU A 34 -7.91 8.43 -1.26
N LEU A 35 -7.57 7.84 -2.41
CA LEU A 35 -6.66 8.45 -3.38
C LEU A 35 -7.15 9.84 -3.82
N PHE A 36 -8.44 9.97 -4.16
CA PHE A 36 -9.04 11.24 -4.55
C PHE A 36 -8.88 12.32 -3.47
N ASN A 37 -9.03 11.93 -2.20
CA ASN A 37 -8.91 12.83 -1.05
C ASN A 37 -7.49 12.93 -0.47
N LYS A 38 -6.48 12.37 -1.15
CA LYS A 38 -5.08 12.29 -0.66
C LYS A 38 -4.96 11.59 0.70
N GLY A 39 -5.90 10.71 1.01
CA GLY A 39 -5.85 9.79 2.14
C GLY A 39 -4.88 8.64 1.87
N LYS A 40 -4.60 7.86 2.92
CA LYS A 40 -3.68 6.71 2.84
C LYS A 40 -4.32 5.46 3.42
N VAL A 41 -4.06 4.33 2.77
CA VAL A 41 -4.32 3.00 3.32
C VAL A 41 -3.08 2.53 4.09
N TYR A 42 -3.30 1.91 5.24
CA TYR A 42 -2.22 1.34 6.02
C TYR A 42 -1.75 0.03 5.38
N LEU A 43 -0.55 0.03 4.80
CA LEU A 43 -0.04 -1.10 3.99
C LEU A 43 0.03 -2.44 4.75
N ALA A 44 0.15 -2.41 6.08
CA ALA A 44 0.19 -3.64 6.89
C ALA A 44 -1.19 -4.29 7.06
N GLU A 45 -2.27 -3.55 6.81
CA GLU A 45 -3.66 -4.03 6.95
C GLU A 45 -4.29 -4.37 5.60
N ASP A 46 -3.64 -4.03 4.47
CA ASP A 46 -4.19 -4.27 3.12
C ASP A 46 -3.24 -5.11 2.25
N THR A 47 -3.68 -6.33 1.93
CA THR A 47 -2.96 -7.28 1.08
C THR A 47 -3.33 -7.20 -0.40
N SER A 48 -4.21 -6.28 -0.80
CA SER A 48 -4.78 -6.18 -2.14
C SER A 48 -4.23 -5.02 -2.98
N LEU A 49 -3.53 -4.06 -2.37
CA LEU A 49 -3.02 -2.88 -3.08
C LEU A 49 -2.02 -3.22 -4.19
N GLU A 50 -2.29 -2.67 -5.37
CA GLU A 50 -1.41 -2.73 -6.54
C GLU A 50 -0.26 -1.71 -6.44
N SER A 51 0.86 -2.00 -7.11
CA SER A 51 2.04 -1.11 -7.11
C SER A 51 1.74 0.30 -7.59
N LYS A 52 0.85 0.43 -8.59
CA LYS A 52 0.42 1.73 -9.13
C LYS A 52 -0.32 2.56 -8.09
N THR A 53 -1.27 1.96 -7.38
CA THR A 53 -2.04 2.61 -6.31
C THR A 53 -1.14 3.13 -5.20
N VAL A 54 -0.14 2.34 -4.79
CA VAL A 54 0.81 2.76 -3.75
C VAL A 54 1.65 3.96 -4.21
N ARG A 55 2.07 4.00 -5.48
CA ARG A 55 2.79 5.16 -6.04
C ARG A 55 1.94 6.41 -6.08
N GLU A 56 0.67 6.29 -6.47
CA GLU A 56 -0.27 7.42 -6.45
C GLU A 56 -0.53 7.92 -5.02
N MET A 57 -0.57 7.01 -4.05
CA MET A 57 -0.82 7.32 -2.64
C MET A 57 0.34 8.06 -1.94
N PHE A 58 1.59 7.68 -2.23
CA PHE A 58 2.78 8.31 -1.63
C PHE A 58 3.40 9.40 -2.51
N GLY A 59 3.17 9.37 -3.81
CA GLY A 59 3.84 10.23 -4.78
C GLY A 59 5.23 9.72 -5.17
N GLU A 60 5.67 10.08 -6.38
CA GLU A 60 6.92 9.54 -6.93
C GLU A 60 8.16 10.05 -6.16
N GLU A 61 8.12 11.26 -5.59
CA GLU A 61 9.24 11.81 -4.80
C GLU A 61 9.52 10.95 -3.55
N ASP A 62 8.51 10.74 -2.71
CA ASP A 62 8.63 9.91 -1.50
C ASP A 62 9.07 8.48 -1.83
N ILE A 63 8.56 7.93 -2.93
CA ILE A 63 8.96 6.62 -3.44
C ILE A 63 10.44 6.62 -3.81
N GLN A 64 10.94 7.63 -4.52
CA GLN A 64 12.36 7.73 -4.87
C GLN A 64 13.27 7.95 -3.65
N THR A 65 12.83 8.74 -2.66
CA THR A 65 13.56 8.88 -1.40
C THR A 65 13.66 7.55 -0.66
N LEU A 66 12.55 6.81 -0.57
CA LEU A 66 12.54 5.48 0.04
C LEU A 66 13.48 4.51 -0.70
N LYS A 67 13.51 4.57 -2.04
CA LYS A 67 14.43 3.79 -2.88
C LYS A 67 15.89 4.05 -2.54
N GLN A 68 16.27 5.32 -2.44
CA GLN A 68 17.64 5.72 -2.09
C GLN A 68 18.03 5.24 -0.69
N LEU A 69 17.15 5.42 0.29
CA LEU A 69 17.37 4.95 1.65
C LEU A 69 17.49 3.42 1.72
N LYS A 70 16.64 2.69 0.99
CA LYS A 70 16.69 1.22 0.92
C LYS A 70 18.01 0.73 0.34
N ASN A 71 18.50 1.35 -0.73
CA ASN A 71 19.77 1.00 -1.34
C ASN A 71 20.97 1.35 -0.43
N PHE A 72 20.89 2.43 0.32
CA PHE A 72 21.93 2.81 1.28
C PHE A 72 22.02 1.82 2.46
N CYS A 73 20.88 1.45 3.04
CA CYS A 73 20.82 0.59 4.22
C CYS A 73 20.93 -0.91 3.91
N ASP A 74 20.48 -1.34 2.74
CA ASP A 74 20.44 -2.75 2.32
C ASP A 74 20.83 -2.86 0.84
N PRO A 75 22.12 -2.63 0.51
CA PRO A 75 22.63 -2.58 -0.86
C PRO A 75 22.56 -3.93 -1.57
N GLU A 76 22.64 -5.04 -0.83
CA GLU A 76 22.47 -6.40 -1.36
C GLU A 76 20.99 -6.81 -1.46
N ASN A 77 20.07 -5.92 -1.05
CA ASN A 77 18.63 -6.10 -1.11
C ASN A 77 18.15 -7.39 -0.40
N LEU A 78 18.75 -7.71 0.75
CA LEU A 78 18.45 -8.92 1.53
C LEU A 78 17.10 -8.84 2.26
N ILE A 79 16.68 -7.63 2.64
CA ILE A 79 15.47 -7.38 3.42
C ILE A 79 14.31 -7.14 2.46
N GLN A 80 13.49 -8.18 2.26
CA GLN A 80 12.31 -8.13 1.40
C GLN A 80 11.13 -8.91 1.99
N SER A 81 9.93 -8.38 1.80
CA SER A 81 8.65 -9.06 2.04
C SER A 81 7.85 -9.21 0.75
N ASP A 82 6.77 -10.00 0.76
CA ASP A 82 5.86 -10.09 -0.40
C ASP A 82 5.23 -8.73 -0.73
N LEU A 83 4.90 -7.94 0.29
CA LEU A 83 4.45 -6.57 0.13
C LEU A 83 5.49 -5.72 -0.59
N TYR A 84 6.76 -5.78 -0.14
CA TYR A 84 7.86 -5.04 -0.78
C TYR A 84 8.00 -5.45 -2.25
N ARG A 85 8.02 -6.76 -2.53
CA ARG A 85 8.14 -7.27 -3.90
C ARG A 85 6.96 -6.86 -4.78
N ARG A 86 5.74 -6.86 -4.24
CA ARG A 86 4.53 -6.46 -4.99
C ARG A 86 4.57 -4.98 -5.36
N ILE A 87 4.95 -4.12 -4.41
CA ILE A 87 4.96 -2.66 -4.60
C ILE A 87 6.15 -2.20 -5.44
N PHE A 88 7.32 -2.79 -5.20
CA PHE A 88 8.60 -2.35 -5.73
C PHE A 88 9.26 -3.39 -6.63
N SER A 89 8.48 -4.18 -7.38
CA SER A 89 9.03 -5.19 -8.31
C SER A 89 9.99 -4.60 -9.35
N ASP A 90 9.82 -3.33 -9.71
CA ASP A 90 10.72 -2.57 -10.57
C ASP A 90 12.10 -2.28 -9.95
N LEU A 91 12.21 -2.29 -8.61
CA LEU A 91 13.47 -2.16 -7.88
C LEU A 91 14.26 -3.45 -7.75
N LEU A 92 13.62 -4.59 -8.02
CA LEU A 92 14.26 -5.89 -7.90
C LEU A 92 15.17 -6.20 -9.11
N LYS A 93 15.21 -5.31 -10.10
CA LYS A 93 16.10 -5.45 -11.26
C LYS A 93 17.53 -5.08 -10.88
N PHE A 94 18.26 -6.09 -10.44
CA PHE A 94 19.70 -6.22 -10.66
C PHE A 94 19.93 -7.10 -11.89
#